data_AF-A0A661F5M1-F1
#
_entry.id   AF-A0A661F5M1-F1
#
_cell.length_a   1.000
_cell.length_b   1.000
_cell.length_c   1.000
_cell.angle_alpha   90.00
_cell.angle_beta   90.00
_cell.angle_gamma   90.00
#
_symmetry.space_group_name_H-M   'P 1'
#
loop_
_entity.id
_entity.type
_entity.pdbx_description
1 polymer ?
#
loop_
_entity_poly.entity_id
_entity_poly.type
_entity_poly.pdbx_seq_one_letter_code
_entity_poly.pdbx_strand_id
1 'polypeptide(L)'
;MFQSYKRLLLCSGVSLSFGHGGNMSQRLKKNFELLKILKKAKPQQRKLLLKSAENSLILCLCECIDNVLRGNVKLSPAKKRQLSKYASILRKIVDRKTKVNRKRELLIQQGGFLPTLLAPVIGIASGLIGELVGNLIK
;
A
#
# COMPACT_ATOMS: atom_id res chain seq x y z
N MET A 1 -23.27 -3.93 8.28
CA MET A 1 -22.26 -4.79 7.62
C MET A 1 -20.80 -4.30 7.70
N PHE A 2 -20.48 -3.08 8.17
CA PHE A 2 -19.08 -2.64 8.41
C PHE A 2 -18.55 -2.94 9.82
N GLN A 3 -19.43 -3.20 10.82
CA GLN A 3 -19.02 -3.67 12.15
C GLN A 3 -18.38 -5.07 12.12
N SER A 4 -18.69 -5.91 11.12
CA SER A 4 -18.13 -7.27 11.02
C SER A 4 -16.65 -7.28 10.62
N TYR A 5 -16.16 -6.28 9.87
CA TYR A 5 -14.73 -6.18 9.54
C TYR A 5 -13.90 -5.71 10.74
N LYS A 6 -14.49 -4.87 11.61
CA LYS A 6 -13.89 -4.48 12.90
C LYS A 6 -13.86 -5.65 13.89
N ARG A 7 -14.87 -6.55 13.84
CA ARG A 7 -14.89 -7.79 14.63
C ARG A 7 -13.89 -8.83 14.14
N LEU A 8 -13.67 -8.94 12.82
CA LEU A 8 -12.61 -9.81 12.25
C LEU A 8 -11.18 -9.30 12.51
N LEU A 9 -11.03 -8.03 12.87
CA LEU A 9 -9.76 -7.40 13.25
C LEU A 9 -9.38 -7.65 14.73
N LEU A 10 -10.32 -8.13 15.55
CA LEU A 10 -10.08 -8.41 16.98
C LEU A 10 -9.64 -9.87 17.24
N CYS A 11 -9.87 -10.80 16.32
CA CYS A 11 -9.52 -12.22 16.52
C CYS A 11 -8.08 -12.60 16.11
N SER A 12 -7.27 -11.67 15.59
CA SER A 12 -5.91 -11.97 15.12
C SER A 12 -4.78 -11.45 16.02
N GLY A 13 -5.09 -10.87 17.19
CA GLY A 13 -4.06 -10.51 18.18
C GLY A 13 -2.92 -9.64 17.62
N VAL A 14 -3.19 -8.80 16.62
CA VAL A 14 -2.15 -7.99 15.97
C VAL A 14 -1.96 -6.71 16.77
N SER A 15 -1.11 -6.79 17.80
CA SER A 15 -0.63 -5.64 18.54
C SER A 15 0.01 -4.61 17.60
N LEU A 16 -0.59 -3.42 17.59
CA LEU A 16 -0.01 -2.14 17.17
C LEU A 16 1.27 -1.93 18.01
N SER A 17 2.46 -1.81 17.43
CA SER A 17 3.22 -0.54 17.37
C SER A 17 4.22 -0.50 16.20
N PHE A 18 4.21 0.56 15.40
CA PHE A 18 5.24 0.83 14.39
C PHE A 18 6.64 0.62 14.97
N GLY A 19 7.47 -0.17 14.28
CA GLY A 19 8.88 -0.35 14.58
C GLY A 19 9.69 -0.10 13.32
N HIS A 20 9.73 1.16 12.89
CA HIS A 20 10.82 1.80 12.12
C HIS A 20 10.48 3.30 12.06
N GLY A 21 11.10 4.09 12.93
CA GLY A 21 10.98 5.54 12.95
C GLY A 21 11.54 6.15 11.67
N GLY A 22 10.66 6.58 10.77
CA GLY A 22 11.06 7.22 9.53
C GLY A 22 9.85 7.64 8.71
N ASN A 23 9.30 8.82 9.04
CA ASN A 23 8.34 9.63 8.27
C ASN A 23 7.76 8.97 7.00
N MET A 24 6.52 8.48 7.07
CA MET A 24 5.69 8.07 5.91
C MET A 24 5.81 9.04 4.73
N SER A 25 5.84 10.34 5.03
CA SER A 25 6.03 11.44 4.08
C SER A 25 7.32 11.30 3.28
N GLN A 26 8.45 10.96 3.90
CA GLN A 26 9.73 10.86 3.21
C GLN A 26 9.82 9.65 2.28
N ARG A 27 9.34 8.47 2.72
CA ARG A 27 9.37 7.25 1.90
C ARG A 27 8.39 7.34 0.73
N LEU A 28 7.19 7.87 0.96
CA LEU A 28 6.23 8.13 -0.11
C LEU A 28 6.76 9.16 -1.10
N LYS A 29 7.31 10.29 -0.65
CA LYS A 29 7.88 11.32 -1.52
C LYS A 29 9.03 10.77 -2.38
N LYS A 30 9.97 10.05 -1.77
CA LYS A 30 11.11 9.43 -2.48
C LYS A 30 10.68 8.41 -3.52
N ASN A 31 9.65 7.62 -3.21
CA ASN A 31 9.18 6.53 -4.08
C ASN A 31 7.96 6.92 -4.94
N PHE A 32 7.51 8.17 -4.91
CA PHE A 32 6.25 8.57 -5.53
C PHE A 32 6.25 8.33 -7.05
N GLU A 33 7.34 8.68 -7.71
CA GLU A 33 7.51 8.45 -9.14
C GLU A 33 7.56 6.95 -9.47
N LEU A 34 8.22 6.14 -8.63
CA LEU A 34 8.22 4.68 -8.77
C LEU A 34 6.81 4.09 -8.60
N LEU A 35 6.00 4.63 -7.68
CA LEU A 35 4.61 4.19 -7.49
C LEU A 35 3.74 4.55 -8.72
N LYS A 36 3.95 5.72 -9.33
CA LYS A 36 3.29 6.08 -10.61
C LYS A 36 3.70 5.13 -11.73
N ILE A 37 4.98 4.78 -11.84
CA ILE A 37 5.49 3.82 -12.83
C ILE A 37 4.86 2.45 -12.57
N LEU A 38 4.83 1.97 -11.33
CA LEU A 38 4.22 0.67 -10.96
C LEU A 38 2.72 0.60 -11.29
N LYS A 39 1.99 1.71 -11.13
CA LYS A 39 0.57 1.82 -11.52
C LYS A 39 0.38 1.62 -13.02
N LYS A 40 1.24 2.25 -13.85
CA LYS A 40 1.16 2.21 -15.32
C LYS A 40 1.79 0.95 -15.93
N ALA A 41 2.74 0.31 -15.24
CA ALA A 41 3.49 -0.82 -15.74
C ALA A 41 2.61 -2.04 -16.06
N LYS A 42 2.92 -2.73 -17.16
CA LYS A 42 2.31 -4.01 -17.53
C LYS A 42 2.63 -5.09 -16.48
N PRO A 43 1.83 -6.16 -16.35
CA PRO A 43 2.04 -7.18 -15.32
C PRO A 43 3.46 -7.78 -15.29
N GLN A 44 4.05 -8.04 -16.45
CA GLN A 44 5.43 -8.55 -16.56
C GLN A 44 6.46 -7.52 -16.09
N GLN A 45 6.33 -6.27 -16.54
CA GLN A 45 7.21 -5.16 -16.12
C GLN A 45 7.08 -4.89 -14.62
N ARG A 46 5.87 -4.95 -14.07
CA ARG A 46 5.63 -4.79 -12.62
C ARG A 46 6.35 -5.86 -11.81
N LYS A 47 6.32 -7.12 -12.27
CA LYS A 47 7.06 -8.22 -11.62
C LYS A 47 8.56 -7.96 -11.63
N LEU A 48 9.12 -7.50 -12.75
CA LEU A 48 10.54 -7.15 -12.86
C LEU A 48 10.91 -5.97 -11.93
N LEU A 49 10.12 -4.91 -11.93
CA LEU A 49 10.32 -3.76 -11.05
C LEU A 49 10.27 -4.16 -9.58
N LEU A 50 9.32 -5.03 -9.18
CA LEU A 50 9.22 -5.53 -7.81
C LEU A 50 10.34 -6.51 -7.43
N LYS A 51 10.90 -7.24 -8.40
CA LYS A 51 12.06 -8.11 -8.17
C LYS A 51 13.30 -7.29 -7.83
N SER A 52 13.57 -6.24 -8.60
CA SER A 52 14.74 -5.37 -8.43
C SER A 52 14.51 -4.22 -7.45
N ALA A 53 13.31 -4.10 -6.90
CA ALA A 53 12.95 -3.04 -5.96
C ALA A 53 13.79 -3.11 -4.68
N GLU A 54 14.15 -1.93 -4.18
CA GLU A 54 14.69 -1.80 -2.83
C GLU A 54 13.67 -2.20 -1.78
N ASN A 55 14.16 -2.66 -0.62
CA ASN A 55 13.32 -2.97 0.53
C ASN A 55 12.48 -1.76 0.99
N SER A 56 13.00 -0.55 0.80
CA SER A 56 12.33 0.72 1.08
C SER A 56 10.98 0.85 0.33
N LEU A 57 10.96 0.53 -0.97
CA LEU A 57 9.75 0.56 -1.81
C LEU A 57 8.75 -0.51 -1.39
N ILE A 58 9.22 -1.71 -1.05
CA ILE A 58 8.36 -2.82 -0.59
C ILE A 58 7.67 -2.45 0.73
N LEU A 59 8.40 -1.86 1.67
CA LEU A 59 7.84 -1.40 2.94
C LEU A 59 6.82 -0.27 2.73
N CYS A 60 7.13 0.69 1.85
CA CYS A 60 6.21 1.76 1.48
C CYS A 60 4.89 1.20 0.91
N LEU A 61 4.95 0.18 0.05
CA LEU A 61 3.76 -0.51 -0.45
C LEU A 61 2.97 -1.20 0.67
N CYS A 62 3.65 -1.84 1.63
CA CYS A 62 2.99 -2.47 2.77
C CYS A 62 2.27 -1.44 3.64
N GLU A 63 2.89 -0.29 3.89
CA GLU A 63 2.29 0.83 4.63
C GLU A 63 1.08 1.42 3.89
N CYS A 64 1.15 1.54 2.55
CA CYS A 64 0.00 1.94 1.72
C CYS A 64 -1.16 0.95 1.86
N ILE A 65 -0.88 -0.35 1.82
CA ILE A 65 -1.88 -1.41 2.01
C ILE A 65 -2.48 -1.33 3.41
N ASP A 66 -1.67 -1.13 4.45
CA ASP A 66 -2.14 -1.05 5.83
C ASP A 66 -3.08 0.16 6.03
N ASN A 67 -2.75 1.32 5.46
CA ASN A 67 -3.62 2.50 5.49
C ASN A 67 -4.96 2.28 4.76
N VAL A 68 -4.93 1.53 3.66
CA VAL A 68 -6.15 1.16 2.94
C VAL A 68 -7.00 0.18 3.77
N LEU A 69 -6.38 -0.82 4.40
CA LEU A 69 -7.08 -1.81 5.24
C LEU A 69 -7.69 -1.16 6.50
N ARG A 70 -7.01 -0.16 7.07
CA ARG A 70 -7.51 0.63 8.20
C ARG A 70 -8.65 1.58 7.83
N GLY A 71 -8.88 1.81 6.53
CA GLY A 71 -9.91 2.71 6.04
C GLY A 71 -9.52 4.19 6.06
N ASN A 72 -8.24 4.51 6.25
CA ASN A 72 -7.71 5.88 6.16
C ASN A 72 -7.81 6.42 4.72
N VAL A 73 -7.83 5.53 3.73
CA VAL A 73 -8.02 5.86 2.31
C VAL A 73 -9.46 5.55 1.92
N LYS A 74 -10.21 6.58 1.50
CA LYS A 74 -11.58 6.42 1.00
C LYS A 74 -11.55 5.68 -0.34
N LEU A 75 -12.05 4.45 -0.34
CA LEU A 75 -12.23 3.64 -1.55
C LEU A 75 -13.70 3.60 -1.97
N SER A 76 -13.95 3.63 -3.28
CA SER A 76 -15.29 3.40 -3.81
C SER A 76 -15.75 1.95 -3.56
N PRO A 77 -17.07 1.68 -3.46
CA PRO A 77 -17.59 0.34 -3.18
C PRO A 77 -17.13 -0.71 -4.20
N ALA A 78 -17.05 -0.34 -5.48
CA ALA A 78 -16.56 -1.21 -6.55
C ALA A 78 -15.08 -1.62 -6.33
N LYS A 79 -14.21 -0.67 -5.96
CA LYS A 79 -12.80 -0.98 -5.66
C LYS A 79 -12.66 -1.79 -4.38
N LYS A 80 -13.49 -1.53 -3.36
CA LYS A 80 -13.56 -2.34 -2.14
C LYS A 80 -13.91 -3.80 -2.44
N ARG A 81 -14.91 -4.05 -3.29
CA ARG A 81 -15.29 -5.41 -3.72
C ARG A 81 -14.19 -6.12 -4.52
N GLN A 82 -13.40 -5.37 -5.28
CA GLN A 82 -12.23 -5.95 -5.97
C GLN A 82 -11.12 -6.32 -4.97
N LEU A 83 -10.87 -5.47 -3.98
CA LEU A 83 -9.84 -5.71 -2.96
C LEU A 83 -10.23 -6.77 -1.93
N SER A 84 -11.53 -6.96 -1.66
CA SER A 84 -12.00 -7.97 -0.71
C SER A 84 -11.60 -9.40 -1.14
N LYS A 85 -11.50 -9.66 -2.45
CA LYS A 85 -11.01 -10.93 -3.01
C LYS A 85 -9.57 -11.23 -2.59
N TYR A 86 -8.78 -10.21 -2.29
CA TYR A 86 -7.37 -10.32 -1.88
C TYR A 86 -7.17 -10.08 -0.38
N ALA A 87 -8.22 -9.95 0.42
CA ALA A 87 -8.12 -9.52 1.83
C ALA A 87 -7.22 -10.43 2.69
N SER A 88 -7.25 -11.74 2.49
CA SER A 88 -6.38 -12.69 3.20
C SER A 88 -4.90 -12.45 2.89
N ILE A 89 -4.57 -12.16 1.64
CA ILE A 89 -3.22 -11.91 1.16
C ILE A 89 -2.74 -10.54 1.63
N LEU A 90 -3.60 -9.52 1.52
CA LEU A 90 -3.29 -8.18 2.02
C LEU A 90 -2.97 -8.21 3.51
N ARG A 91 -3.73 -8.97 4.32
CA ARG A 91 -3.43 -9.19 5.74
C ARG A 91 -2.05 -9.84 5.96
N LYS A 92 -1.70 -10.86 5.17
CA LYS A 92 -0.36 -11.51 5.24
C LYS A 92 0.78 -10.57 4.85
N ILE A 93 0.54 -9.67 3.89
CA ILE A 93 1.53 -8.67 3.46
C ILE A 93 1.77 -7.63 4.55
N VAL A 94 0.72 -7.16 5.23
CA VAL A 94 0.88 -6.21 6.34
C VAL A 94 1.32 -6.86 7.65
N ASP A 95 1.17 -8.18 7.78
CA ASP A 95 1.64 -8.92 8.95
C ASP A 95 3.15 -8.70 9.17
N ARG A 96 3.51 -8.44 10.43
CA ARG A 96 4.86 -8.16 10.90
C ARG A 96 5.72 -9.39 10.95
N LYS A 97 5.11 -10.54 11.21
CA LYS A 97 5.80 -11.83 11.24
C LYS A 97 6.33 -12.21 9.86
N THR A 98 5.74 -11.65 8.80
CA THR A 98 6.16 -11.87 7.42
C THR A 98 7.44 -11.10 7.11
N LYS A 99 8.52 -11.81 6.81
CA LYS A 99 9.80 -11.21 6.35
C LYS A 99 9.62 -10.41 5.06
N VAL A 100 10.44 -9.36 4.86
CA VAL A 100 10.37 -8.47 3.69
C VAL A 100 10.48 -9.23 2.36
N ASN A 101 11.36 -10.23 2.28
CA ASN A 101 11.49 -11.09 1.09
C ASN A 101 10.19 -11.83 0.78
N ARG A 102 9.51 -12.35 1.82
CA ARG A 102 8.22 -13.02 1.65
C ARG A 102 7.11 -12.06 1.24
N LYS A 103 7.11 -10.82 1.77
CA LYS A 103 6.20 -9.76 1.31
C LYS A 103 6.42 -9.45 -0.17
N ARG A 104 7.68 -9.35 -0.60
CA ARG A 104 8.06 -9.14 -2.02
C ARG A 104 7.53 -10.25 -2.92
N GLU A 105 7.71 -11.51 -2.53
CA GLU A 105 7.18 -12.66 -3.26
C GLU A 105 5.65 -12.59 -3.39
N LEU A 106 4.94 -12.31 -2.30
CA LEU A 106 3.48 -12.18 -2.32
C LEU A 106 3.03 -11.05 -3.25
N LEU A 107 3.73 -9.91 -3.26
CA LEU A 107 3.46 -8.79 -4.16
C LEU A 107 3.73 -9.14 -5.64
N ILE A 108 4.77 -9.92 -5.93
CA ILE A 108 5.10 -10.37 -7.29
C ILE A 108 4.07 -11.40 -7.78
N GLN A 109 3.68 -12.34 -6.92
CA GLN A 109 2.77 -13.43 -7.27
C GLN A 109 1.34 -12.94 -7.46
N GLN A 110 0.87 -12.04 -6.58
CA GLN A 110 -0.54 -11.63 -6.50
C GLN A 110 -0.78 -10.18 -6.90
N GLY A 111 0.21 -9.51 -7.51
CA GLY A 111 0.24 -8.07 -7.82
C GLY A 111 -0.81 -7.53 -8.81
N GLY A 112 -1.87 -8.29 -9.10
CA GLY A 112 -3.03 -7.84 -9.88
C GLY A 112 -3.85 -6.74 -9.18
N PHE A 113 -3.82 -6.68 -7.85
CA PHE A 113 -4.52 -5.66 -7.08
C PHE A 113 -3.78 -4.32 -6.94
N LEU A 114 -2.49 -4.27 -7.30
CA LEU A 114 -1.63 -3.10 -7.10
C LEU A 114 -2.16 -1.83 -7.78
N PRO A 115 -2.61 -1.84 -9.05
CA PRO A 115 -3.11 -0.61 -9.70
C PRO A 115 -4.39 -0.09 -9.06
N THR A 116 -5.27 -1.01 -8.63
CA THR A 116 -6.53 -0.67 -7.96
C THR A 116 -6.29 -0.05 -6.59
N LEU A 117 -5.25 -0.50 -5.88
CA LEU A 117 -4.84 0.06 -4.59
C LEU A 117 -4.07 1.38 -4.74
N LEU A 118 -3.16 1.46 -5.71
CA LEU A 118 -2.27 2.60 -5.89
C LEU A 118 -2.98 3.82 -6.45
N ALA A 119 -4.02 3.66 -7.28
CA ALA A 119 -4.76 4.80 -7.83
C ALA A 119 -5.29 5.78 -6.75
N PRO A 120 -6.02 5.35 -5.71
CA PRO A 120 -6.50 6.25 -4.65
C PRO A 120 -5.38 6.75 -3.73
N VAL A 121 -4.37 5.92 -3.44
CA VAL A 121 -3.22 6.33 -2.62
C VAL A 121 -2.40 7.42 -3.30
N ILE A 122 -2.13 7.26 -4.61
CA ILE A 122 -1.44 8.28 -5.41
C ILE A 122 -2.27 9.56 -5.49
N GLY A 123 -3.60 9.48 -5.62
CA GLY A 123 -4.47 10.65 -5.65
C GLY A 123 -4.37 11.51 -4.37
N ILE A 124 -4.39 10.86 -3.20
CA ILE A 124 -4.22 11.54 -1.91
C ILE A 124 -2.80 12.10 -1.79
N ALA A 125 -1.79 11.30 -2.13
CA ALA A 125 -0.40 11.74 -2.08
C ALA A 125 -0.11 12.91 -3.04
N SER A 126 -0.70 12.92 -4.25
CA SER A 126 -0.58 14.04 -5.18
C SER A 126 -1.24 15.32 -4.68
N GLY A 127 -2.39 15.21 -4.00
CA GLY A 127 -3.06 16.36 -3.39
C GLY A 127 -2.17 17.00 -2.32
N LEU A 128 -1.65 16.18 -1.40
CA LEU A 128 -0.77 16.65 -0.33
C LEU A 128 0.58 17.20 -0.85
N ILE A 129 1.16 16.60 -1.88
CA ILE A 129 2.39 17.08 -2.50
C ILE A 129 2.13 18.39 -3.27
N GLY A 130 1.02 18.49 -4.01
CA GLY A 130 0.66 19.69 -4.74
C GLY A 130 0.40 20.90 -3.83
N GLU A 131 -0.23 20.67 -2.68
CA GLU A 131 -0.48 21.70 -1.67
C GLU A 131 0.83 22.20 -1.03
N LEU A 132 1.77 21.29 -0.74
CA LEU A 132 3.10 21.66 -0.24
C LEU A 132 3.96 22.41 -1.26
N VAL A 133 3.90 22.03 -2.54
CA VAL A 133 4.64 22.73 -3.62
C VAL A 133 4.03 24.09 -3.92
N GLY A 134 2.69 24.20 -3.89
CA GLY A 134 1.99 25.47 -4.06
C GLY A 134 2.31 26.50 -2.98
N ASN A 135 2.61 26.06 -1.75
CA ASN A 135 3.01 26.92 -0.64
C ASN A 135 4.50 27.31 -0.67
N LEU A 136 5.30 26.71 -1.56
CA LEU A 136 6.72 27.02 -1.75
C LEU A 136 6.97 27.92 -2.97
N ILE A 137 5.96 28.06 -3.85
CA ILE A 137 6.01 28.89 -5.06
C ILE A 137 5.20 30.20 -4.88
N LYS A 138 4.46 30.34 -3.78
CA LYS A 138 3.86 31.60 -3.33
C LYS A 138 4.80 32.31 -2.36
#